data_AF-A0A316S3F3-F1
#
_entry.id   AF-A0A316S3F3-F1
#
_cell.length_a   1.000
_cell.length_b   1.000
_cell.length_c   1.000
_cell.angle_alpha   90.00
_cell.angle_beta   90.00
_cell.angle_gamma   90.00
#
_symmetry.space_group_name_H-M   'P 1'
#
loop_
_entity.id
_entity.type
_entity.pdbx_description
1 polymer ?
#
loop_
_entity_poly.entity_id
_entity_poly.type
_entity_poly.pdbx_seq_one_letter_code
_entity_poly.pdbx_strand_id
1 'polypeptide(L)' 'MRGKIKYPTCSQCDHELNPELEDDCEKYYLVGGEIYCKFCFQDWLRDLVDNDPDMLADALNIMKIYVEEGA' A
#
# COMPACT_ATOMS: atom_id res chain seq x y z
N MET A 1 -19.06 -7.18 -29.25
CA MET A 1 -19.34 -7.42 -27.81
C MET A 1 -18.12 -6.98 -27.03
N ARG A 2 -18.18 -5.83 -26.34
CA ARG A 2 -17.09 -5.42 -25.42
C ARG A 2 -17.16 -6.36 -24.23
N GLY A 3 -16.11 -7.16 -24.01
CA GLY A 3 -16.02 -8.04 -22.85
C GLY A 3 -16.17 -7.22 -21.58
N LYS A 4 -16.97 -7.69 -20.62
CA LYS A 4 -17.04 -7.07 -19.30
C LYS A 4 -15.66 -7.15 -18.68
N ILE A 5 -14.95 -6.03 -18.60
CA ILE A 5 -13.69 -5.94 -17.87
C ILE A 5 -14.04 -6.19 -16.41
N LYS A 6 -13.49 -7.26 -15.82
CA LYS A 6 -13.56 -7.48 -14.38
C LYS A 6 -12.45 -6.67 -13.76
N TYR A 7 -12.81 -5.65 -12.99
CA TYR A 7 -11.85 -4.85 -12.26
C TYR A 7 -11.45 -5.56 -10.96
N PRO A 8 -10.20 -5.37 -10.49
CA PRO A 8 -9.79 -5.93 -9.22
C PRO A 8 -10.55 -5.25 -8.07
N THR A 9 -10.63 -5.95 -6.94
CA THR A 9 -11.29 -5.46 -5.73
C THR A 9 -10.23 -5.18 -4.67
N CYS A 10 -10.41 -4.10 -3.90
CA CYS A 10 -9.56 -3.81 -2.75
C CYS A 10 -9.74 -4.90 -1.67
N SER A 11 -8.64 -5.51 -1.25
CA SER A 11 -8.61 -6.57 -0.23
C SER A 11 -9.05 -6.10 1.17
N GLN A 12 -9.05 -4.79 1.44
CA GLN A 12 -9.40 -4.25 2.76
C GLN A 12 -10.82 -3.70 2.86
N CYS A 13 -11.34 -3.07 1.81
CA CYS A 13 -12.65 -2.39 1.85
C CYS A 13 -13.66 -2.94 0.84
N ASP A 14 -13.32 -4.02 0.13
CA ASP A 14 -14.15 -4.69 -0.89
C ASP A 14 -14.60 -3.77 -2.05
N HIS A 15 -13.96 -2.62 -2.19
CA HIS A 15 -14.27 -1.65 -3.23
C HIS A 15 -13.78 -2.09 -4.61
N GLU A 16 -14.63 -2.00 -5.63
CA GLU A 16 -14.27 -2.34 -7.01
C GLU A 16 -13.43 -1.21 -7.62
N LEU A 17 -12.19 -1.52 -8.00
CA LEU A 17 -11.22 -0.54 -8.50
C LEU A 17 -11.41 -0.30 -9.99
N ASN A 18 -12.52 0.34 -10.32
CA ASN A 18 -12.92 0.63 -11.70
C ASN A 18 -12.46 2.04 -12.13
N PRO A 19 -11.42 2.17 -12.98
CA PRO A 19 -10.91 3.45 -13.47
C PRO A 19 -11.88 4.19 -14.40
N GLU A 20 -12.93 3.53 -14.90
CA GLU A 20 -13.97 4.18 -15.73
C GLU A 20 -15.08 4.81 -14.88
N LEU A 21 -15.19 4.45 -13.60
CA LEU A 21 -16.21 4.97 -12.68
C LEU A 21 -15.66 6.00 -11.68
N GLU A 22 -14.33 6.04 -11.50
CA GLU A 22 -13.70 6.87 -10.48
C GLU A 22 -12.54 7.69 -11.04
N ASP A 23 -12.66 9.02 -10.95
CA ASP A 23 -11.63 9.98 -11.40
C ASP A 23 -10.28 9.82 -10.68
N ASP A 24 -10.26 9.19 -9.51
CA ASP A 24 -9.07 9.04 -8.64
C ASP A 24 -8.42 7.63 -8.71
N CYS A 25 -8.97 6.73 -9.54
CA CYS A 25 -8.56 5.32 -9.61
C CYS A 25 -7.55 5.06 -10.75
N GLU A 26 -6.56 5.94 -10.92
CA GLU A 26 -5.51 5.81 -11.94
C GLU A 26 -4.62 4.58 -11.74
N LYS A 27 -4.51 4.08 -10.50
CA LYS A 27 -3.64 2.95 -10.13
C LYS A 27 -4.09 2.27 -8.84
N TYR A 28 -3.71 1.00 -8.72
CA TYR A 28 -3.84 0.18 -7.52
C TYR A 28 -2.46 -0.25 -7.00
N TYR A 29 -2.39 -0.63 -5.73
CA TYR A 29 -1.16 -1.00 -5.06
C TYR A 29 -1.19 -2.49 -4.72
N LEU A 30 -0.15 -3.24 -5.12
CA LEU A 30 0.01 -4.65 -4.80
C LEU A 30 1.01 -4.79 -3.65
N VAL A 31 0.55 -5.27 -2.49
CA VAL A 31 1.38 -5.45 -1.29
C VAL A 31 1.22 -6.89 -0.84
N GLY A 32 2.32 -7.66 -0.80
CA GLY A 32 2.28 -9.06 -0.33
C GLY A 32 1.37 -10.00 -1.13
N GLY A 33 0.94 -9.62 -2.34
CA GLY A 33 -0.05 -10.37 -3.14
C GLY A 33 -1.50 -9.90 -2.99
N GLU A 34 -1.75 -8.93 -2.09
CA GLU A 34 -3.07 -8.31 -1.89
C GLU A 34 -3.16 -6.96 -2.61
N ILE A 35 -4.35 -6.64 -3.12
CA ILE A 35 -4.57 -5.42 -3.92
C ILE A 35 -5.26 -4.39 -3.04
N TYR A 36 -4.72 -3.18 -3.00
CA TYR A 36 -5.25 -2.08 -2.22
C TYR A 36 -5.60 -0.87 -3.09
N CYS A 37 -6.70 -0.22 -2.73
CA CYS A 37 -7.01 1.13 -3.23
C CYS A 37 -6.03 2.15 -2.63
N LYS A 38 -5.99 3.36 -3.20
CA LYS A 38 -5.12 4.46 -2.72
C LYS A 38 -5.27 4.75 -1.22
N PHE A 39 -6.49 4.78 -0.70
CA PHE A 39 -6.75 5.11 0.70
C PHE A 39 -6.29 3.97 1.64
N CYS A 40 -6.71 2.74 1.36
CA CYS A 40 -6.31 1.58 2.14
C CYS A 40 -4.80 1.34 2.11
N PHE A 41 -4.14 1.60 0.97
CA PHE A 41 -2.68 1.54 0.90
C PHE A 41 -2.01 2.61 1.76
N GLN A 42 -2.54 3.83 1.81
CA GLN A 42 -2.02 4.90 2.67
C GLN A 42 -2.17 4.55 4.15
N ASP A 43 -3.30 3.96 4.54
CA ASP A 43 -3.51 3.53 5.92
C ASP A 43 -2.58 2.36 6.28
N TRP A 44 -2.42 1.38 5.39
CA TRP A 44 -1.45 0.29 5.59
C TRP A 44 -0.01 0.80 5.76
N LEU A 45 0.40 1.79 4.96
CA LEU A 45 1.72 2.42 5.11
C LEU A 45 1.87 3.17 6.43
N ARG A 46 0.82 3.86 6.91
CA ARG A 46 0.85 4.54 8.21
C ARG A 46 1.01 3.52 9.34
N ASP A 47 0.26 2.43 9.29
CA ASP A 47 0.38 1.36 10.28
C ASP A 47 1.80 0.76 10.28
N LEU A 48 2.43 0.61 9.10
CA LEU A 48 3.82 0.15 9.02
C LEU A 48 4.80 1.14 9.65
N VAL A 49 4.64 2.44 9.40
CA VAL A 49 5.47 3.49 10.02
C VAL A 49 5.33 3.49 11.54
N ASP A 50 4.10 3.34 12.03
CA ASP A 50 3.81 3.45 13.47
C ASP A 50 4.25 2.20 14.25
N ASN A 51 4.17 1.02 13.64
CA ASN A 51 4.49 -0.25 14.32
C ASN A 51 5.92 -0.74 14.08
N ASP A 52 6.48 -0.55 12.88
CA ASP A 52 7.81 -1.05 12.50
C ASP A 52 8.50 -0.10 11.51
N PRO A 53 8.96 1.07 11.98
CA PRO A 53 9.65 2.05 11.13
C PRO A 53 10.98 1.53 10.59
N ASP A 54 11.61 0.56 11.27
CA ASP A 54 12.87 -0.06 10.85
C ASP A 54 12.68 -0.94 9.61
N MET A 55 11.57 -1.69 9.55
CA MET A 55 11.19 -2.46 8.35
C MET A 55 10.95 -1.54 7.15
N LEU A 56 10.31 -0.39 7.36
CA LEU A 56 10.14 0.59 6.29
C LEU A 56 11.48 1.20 5.84
N ALA A 57 12.36 1.52 6.79
CA ALA A 57 13.70 2.03 6.49
C ALA A 57 14.50 1.02 5.65
N ASP A 58 14.46 -0.26 5.99
CA ASP A 58 15.11 -1.33 5.22
C ASP A 58 14.53 -1.44 3.80
N ALA A 59 13.20 -1.40 3.67
CA ALA A 59 12.53 -1.47 2.37
C ALA A 59 12.88 -0.29 1.45
N LEU A 60 13.11 0.89 2.03
CA LEU A 60 13.49 2.12 1.32
C LEU A 60 15.02 2.30 1.20
N ASN A 61 15.81 1.32 1.67
CA ASN A 61 17.28 1.39 1.71
C ASN A 61 17.80 2.66 2.43
N ILE A 62 17.12 3.03 3.52
CA ILE A 62 17.48 4.15 4.39
C ILE A 62 18.49 3.65 5.42
N MET A 63 19.60 4.37 5.57
CA MET A 63 20.64 4.04 6.53
C MET A 63 20.16 4.30 7.96
N LYS A 64 20.19 3.25 8.80
CA LYS A 64 19.94 3.33 10.24
C LYS A 64 21.24 3.63 10.98
N ILE A 65 21.26 4.70 11.77
CA ILE A 65 22.39 5.06 12.63
C ILE A 65 22.01 4.68 14.05
N TYR A 66 22.69 3.68 14.59
CA TYR A 66 22.49 3.23 15.97
C TYR A 66 23.35 4.06 16.91
N VAL A 67 22.76 4.52 18.01
CA VAL A 67 23.50 5.17 19.10
C VAL A 67 23.93 4.07 20.06
N GLU A 68 25.23 3.85 20.23
CA GLU A 68 25.72 2.98 21.30
C GLU A 68 25.50 3.71 22.64
N GLU A 69 24.70 3.11 23.55
CA GLU A 69 24.70 3.56 24.94
C GLU A 69 26.09 3.28 25.51
N GLY A 70 26.79 4.34 25.93
CA GLY A 70 28.15 4.26 26.45
C GLY A 70 28.26 3.27 27.60
N ALA A 71 29.34 2.48 27.57
CA ALA A 71 29.74 1.52 28.60
C ALA A 71 29.86 2.12 30.00
#